data_AF-A0A7V9DJH3-F1
#
_entry.id   AF-A0A7V9DJH3-F1
#
_cell.length_a   1.000
_cell.length_b   1.000
_cell.length_c   1.000
_cell.angle_alpha   90.00
_cell.angle_beta   90.00
_cell.angle_gamma   90.00
#
_symmetry.space_group_name_H-M   'P 1'
#
loop_
_entity.id
_entity.type
_entity.pdbx_description
1 polymer ?
#
loop_
_entity_poly.entity_id
_entity_poly.type
_entity_poly.pdbx_seq_one_letter_code
_entity_poly.pdbx_strand_id
1 'polypeptide(L)'
;MEATLARRVRIAAVVLLVVWFLSARLQSVIPLWLPFLVYAGLELNFLVGGLRERGAGPRARGRAPQTTDVEELGGDDWLEPVLVEIEGEDVWLPAAGKTDEEVEELVEEARERLRRGEPAARDAPVPRPRAPRRHRLLARLEGLAVVGVLALLLFVLVPDGGWSGLDEADREKTETLLSSEAARIAGHEARVRCDADGDAVGIVQHADGLAEVGGSNAYLTPELCHRLYRLAFENDEGAFSQTARAIAVLAHEAWHLHGESDEGVTNCYAFQSGVTLGQRLGLSESTAARMMRQQLADNATYGRSAREYLVPAECRNGGELDLAPESSRFP
;
A
#
# COMPACT_ATOMS: atom_id res chain seq x y z
N MET A 1 30.91 -8.91 -11.03
CA MET A 1 30.81 -7.45 -10.86
C MET A 1 29.45 -6.91 -11.34
N GLU A 2 28.88 -7.49 -12.40
CA GLU A 2 27.58 -7.07 -12.97
C GLU A 2 26.36 -7.27 -12.03
N ALA A 3 26.31 -8.39 -11.28
CA ALA A 3 25.20 -8.67 -10.38
C ALA A 3 25.03 -7.65 -9.24
N THR A 4 26.13 -7.08 -8.74
CA THR A 4 26.13 -6.07 -7.67
C THR A 4 25.71 -4.70 -8.19
N LEU A 5 26.08 -4.34 -9.41
CA LEU A 5 25.65 -3.11 -10.07
C LEU A 5 24.14 -3.16 -10.36
N ALA A 6 23.65 -4.28 -10.89
CA ALA A 6 22.23 -4.53 -11.15
C ALA A 6 21.37 -4.37 -9.89
N ARG A 7 21.80 -4.95 -8.76
CA ARG A 7 21.09 -4.83 -7.47
C ARG A 7 21.02 -3.38 -6.99
N ARG A 8 22.12 -2.62 -7.11
CA ARG A 8 22.17 -1.21 -6.71
C ARG A 8 21.27 -0.32 -7.57
N VAL A 9 21.20 -0.58 -8.87
CA VAL A 9 20.31 0.14 -9.79
C VAL A 9 18.83 -0.11 -9.46
N ARG A 10 18.44 -1.35 -9.13
CA ARG A 10 17.06 -1.66 -8.71
C ARG A 10 16.67 -0.97 -7.42
N ILE A 11 17.56 -0.99 -6.43
CA ILE A 11 17.35 -0.29 -5.17
C ILE A 11 17.16 1.20 -5.44
N ALA A 12 18.02 1.81 -6.25
CA ALA A 12 17.90 3.22 -6.62
C ALA A 12 16.59 3.53 -7.36
N ALA A 13 16.13 2.64 -8.25
CA ALA A 13 14.88 2.80 -8.98
C ALA A 13 13.65 2.72 -8.04
N VAL A 14 13.64 1.78 -7.09
CA VAL A 14 12.58 1.68 -6.07
C VAL A 14 12.57 2.90 -5.16
N VAL A 15 13.75 3.36 -4.71
CA VAL A 15 13.89 4.59 -3.93
C VAL A 15 13.31 5.79 -4.69
N LEU A 16 13.67 5.94 -5.97
CA LEU A 16 13.15 7.00 -6.82
C LEU A 16 11.63 6.96 -6.94
N LEU A 17 11.06 5.76 -7.09
CA LEU A 17 9.61 5.54 -7.20
C LEU A 17 8.88 5.92 -5.91
N VAL A 18 9.41 5.52 -4.75
CA VAL A 18 8.88 5.88 -3.43
C VAL A 18 8.96 7.39 -3.18
N VAL A 19 10.11 8.00 -3.47
CA VAL A 19 10.30 9.46 -3.34
C VAL A 19 9.35 10.23 -4.27
N TRP A 20 9.15 9.75 -5.49
CA TRP A 20 8.18 10.35 -6.42
C TRP A 20 6.75 10.23 -5.90
N PHE A 21 6.35 9.07 -5.36
CA PHE A 21 4.99 8.84 -4.86
C PHE A 21 4.66 9.71 -3.64
N LEU A 22 5.66 10.13 -2.88
CA LEU A 22 5.47 10.89 -1.64
C LEU A 22 5.70 12.40 -1.81
N SER A 23 6.12 12.85 -3.00
CA SER A 23 6.39 14.26 -3.25
C SER A 23 5.40 14.85 -4.27
N ALA A 24 4.45 15.63 -3.78
CA ALA A 24 3.50 16.37 -4.62
C ALA A 24 4.19 17.30 -5.65
N ARG A 25 5.39 17.81 -5.30
CA ARG A 25 6.22 18.62 -6.20
C ARG A 25 6.85 17.79 -7.33
N LEU A 26 7.24 16.54 -7.08
CA LEU A 26 7.69 15.66 -8.17
C LEU A 26 6.52 15.20 -9.03
N GLN A 27 5.35 14.93 -8.44
CA GLN A 27 4.16 14.53 -9.19
C GLN A 27 3.65 15.61 -10.14
N SER A 28 3.86 16.90 -9.81
CA SER A 28 3.47 18.01 -10.69
C SER A 28 4.41 18.23 -11.88
N VAL A 29 5.67 17.78 -11.79
CA VAL A 29 6.68 17.94 -12.84
C VAL A 29 6.88 16.66 -13.67
N ILE A 30 6.76 15.51 -13.03
CA ILE A 30 7.04 14.19 -13.62
C ILE A 30 5.71 13.41 -13.71
N PRO A 31 5.23 13.13 -14.93
CA PRO A 31 3.98 12.41 -15.14
C PRO A 31 3.99 11.02 -14.51
N LEU A 32 2.83 10.56 -14.02
CA LEU A 32 2.63 9.25 -13.38
C LEU A 32 3.20 8.08 -14.19
N TRP A 33 3.16 8.12 -15.52
CA TRP A 33 3.62 7.01 -16.35
C TRP A 33 5.16 6.86 -16.41
N LEU A 34 5.92 7.92 -16.13
CA LEU A 34 7.36 7.97 -16.38
C LEU A 34 8.18 7.11 -15.39
N PRO A 35 7.91 7.12 -14.07
CA PRO A 35 8.53 6.19 -13.12
C PRO A 35 8.23 4.71 -13.44
N PHE A 36 7.00 4.41 -13.88
CA PHE A 36 6.60 3.06 -14.24
C PHE A 36 7.27 2.59 -15.53
N LEU A 37 7.48 3.47 -16.53
CA LEU A 37 8.26 3.13 -17.73
C LEU A 37 9.73 2.85 -17.42
N VAL A 38 10.35 3.61 -16.49
CA VAL A 38 11.73 3.34 -16.05
C VAL A 38 11.82 1.97 -15.37
N TYR A 39 10.87 1.65 -14.50
CA TYR A 39 10.81 0.35 -13.83
C TYR A 39 10.54 -0.80 -14.83
N ALA A 40 9.57 -0.62 -15.74
CA ALA A 40 9.25 -1.59 -16.78
C ALA A 40 10.44 -1.81 -17.74
N GLY A 41 11.18 -0.76 -18.10
CA GLY A 41 12.38 -0.88 -18.93
C GLY A 41 13.50 -1.67 -18.25
N LEU A 42 13.65 -1.52 -16.92
CA LEU A 42 14.57 -2.32 -16.12
C LEU A 42 14.18 -3.80 -16.15
N GLU A 43 12.92 -4.13 -15.86
CA GLU A 43 12.42 -5.51 -15.88
C GLU A 43 12.46 -6.12 -17.29
N LEU A 44 12.18 -5.33 -18.34
CA LEU A 44 12.29 -5.76 -19.73
C LEU A 44 13.73 -6.12 -20.11
N ASN A 45 14.72 -5.35 -19.64
CA ASN A 45 16.13 -5.68 -19.88
C ASN A 45 16.51 -7.04 -19.25
N PHE A 46 15.94 -7.38 -18.08
CA PHE A 46 16.13 -8.70 -17.47
C PHE A 46 15.38 -9.80 -18.21
N LEU A 47 14.15 -9.53 -18.66
CA LEU A 47 13.40 -10.48 -19.46
C LEU A 47 14.15 -10.81 -20.76
N VAL A 48 14.67 -9.78 -21.45
CA VAL A 48 15.49 -9.94 -22.66
C VAL A 48 16.82 -10.62 -22.34
N GLY A 49 17.45 -10.31 -21.20
CA GLY A 49 18.65 -11.00 -20.72
C GLY A 49 18.40 -12.49 -20.48
N GLY A 50 17.33 -12.85 -19.78
CA GLY A 50 16.93 -14.23 -19.53
C GLY A 50 16.47 -14.97 -20.79
N LEU A 51 15.83 -14.27 -21.74
CA LEU A 51 15.48 -14.84 -23.05
C LEU A 51 16.73 -15.08 -23.92
N ARG A 52 17.74 -14.21 -23.84
CA ARG A 52 19.05 -14.42 -24.48
C ARG A 52 19.82 -15.58 -23.84
N GLU A 53 19.76 -15.73 -22.52
CA GLU A 53 20.33 -16.89 -21.82
C GLU A 53 19.59 -18.20 -22.11
N ARG A 54 18.28 -18.17 -22.39
CA ARG A 54 17.54 -19.35 -22.89
C ARG A 54 17.93 -19.74 -24.32
N GLY A 55 18.43 -18.81 -25.12
CA GLY A 55 19.02 -19.06 -26.43
C GLY A 55 20.48 -19.53 -26.38
N ALA A 56 21.17 -19.30 -25.26
CA ALA A 56 22.44 -19.94 -24.98
C ALA A 56 22.15 -21.40 -24.57
N GLY A 57 22.57 -22.35 -25.41
CA GLY A 57 22.37 -23.77 -25.15
C GLY A 57 22.81 -24.17 -23.73
N PRO A 58 22.24 -25.26 -23.16
CA PRO A 58 22.57 -25.69 -21.81
C PRO A 58 24.09 -25.74 -21.63
N ARG A 59 24.62 -25.08 -20.60
CA ARG A 59 26.02 -25.30 -20.19
C ARG A 59 26.16 -26.81 -20.04
N ALA A 60 27.03 -27.40 -20.84
CA ALA A 60 27.22 -28.83 -20.92
C ALA A 60 27.26 -29.42 -19.51
N ARG A 61 26.19 -30.12 -19.12
CA ARG A 61 26.36 -31.27 -18.24
C ARG A 61 27.46 -32.09 -18.90
N GLY A 62 28.47 -32.47 -18.12
CA GLY A 62 29.66 -33.14 -18.65
C GLY A 62 29.28 -34.19 -19.68
N ARG A 63 30.09 -34.26 -20.75
CA ARG A 63 29.93 -35.23 -21.84
C ARG A 63 29.57 -36.59 -21.24
N ALA A 64 28.48 -37.21 -21.71
CA ALA A 64 28.19 -38.60 -21.36
C ALA A 64 29.43 -39.45 -21.72
N PRO A 65 29.73 -40.52 -20.96
CA PRO A 65 30.87 -41.40 -21.24
C PRO A 65 30.90 -41.77 -22.73
N GLN A 66 32.05 -41.59 -23.40
CA GLN A 66 32.18 -42.02 -24.79
C GLN A 66 32.28 -43.54 -24.82
N THR A 67 31.93 -44.17 -25.94
CA THR A 67 32.05 -45.63 -26.10
C THR A 67 33.45 -46.15 -25.74
N THR A 68 34.49 -45.36 -26.05
CA THR A 68 35.88 -45.67 -25.68
C THR A 68 36.11 -45.65 -24.17
N ASP A 69 35.46 -44.75 -23.41
CA ASP A 69 35.58 -44.71 -21.96
C ASP A 69 34.94 -45.95 -21.33
N VAL A 70 33.83 -46.43 -21.90
CA VAL A 70 33.13 -47.64 -21.45
C VAL A 70 33.94 -48.90 -21.78
N GLU A 71 34.53 -48.97 -22.98
CA GLU A 71 35.40 -50.07 -23.40
C GLU A 71 36.71 -50.15 -22.59
N GLU A 72 37.30 -49.02 -22.20
CA GLU A 72 38.59 -48.97 -21.50
C GLU A 72 38.47 -49.12 -19.97
N LEU A 73 37.44 -48.55 -19.36
CA LEU A 73 37.28 -48.53 -17.90
C LEU A 73 36.32 -49.61 -17.37
N GLY A 74 35.57 -50.26 -18.26
CA GLY A 74 34.45 -51.12 -17.89
C GLY A 74 33.25 -50.30 -17.40
N GLY A 75 32.04 -50.81 -17.62
CA GLY A 75 30.79 -50.13 -17.24
C GLY A 75 29.62 -50.35 -18.19
N ASP A 76 29.73 -51.27 -19.15
CA ASP A 76 28.63 -51.64 -20.05
C ASP A 76 27.35 -52.04 -19.28
N ASP A 77 27.53 -52.66 -18.12
CA ASP A 77 26.48 -53.09 -17.20
C ASP A 77 25.74 -51.91 -16.53
N TRP A 78 26.32 -50.71 -16.53
CA TRP A 78 25.74 -49.46 -15.99
C TRP A 78 25.06 -48.57 -17.04
N LEU A 79 25.00 -48.99 -18.30
CA LEU A 79 24.33 -48.22 -19.36
C LEU A 79 22.82 -48.11 -19.15
N GLU A 80 22.21 -49.14 -18.57
CA GLU A 80 20.78 -49.23 -18.25
C GLU A 80 20.60 -49.70 -16.79
N PRO A 81 20.90 -48.84 -15.80
CA PRO A 81 20.81 -49.23 -14.41
C PRO A 81 19.35 -49.28 -13.96
N VAL A 82 19.02 -50.24 -13.10
CA VAL A 82 17.69 -50.38 -12.51
C VAL A 82 17.73 -49.88 -11.07
N LEU A 83 16.75 -49.06 -10.70
CA LEU A 83 16.57 -48.60 -9.33
C LEU A 83 15.71 -49.60 -8.56
N VAL A 84 16.23 -50.14 -7.47
CA VAL A 84 15.53 -51.09 -6.60
C VAL A 84 15.51 -50.58 -5.17
N GLU A 85 14.37 -50.68 -4.51
CA GLU A 85 14.23 -50.35 -3.09
C GLU A 85 14.61 -51.57 -2.23
N ILE A 86 15.66 -51.43 -1.41
CA ILE A 86 16.14 -52.49 -0.51
C ILE A 86 16.14 -51.96 0.91
N GLU A 87 15.30 -52.54 1.77
CA GLU A 87 15.19 -52.17 3.20
C GLU A 87 14.94 -50.65 3.45
N GLY A 88 14.26 -49.97 2.49
CA GLY A 88 13.89 -48.55 2.57
C GLY A 88 14.93 -47.57 2.01
N GLU A 89 16.01 -48.06 1.39
CA GLU A 89 16.98 -47.25 0.64
C GLU A 89 16.89 -47.54 -0.87
N ASP A 90 16.91 -46.48 -1.69
CA ASP A 90 16.96 -46.58 -3.15
C ASP A 90 18.39 -46.92 -3.60
N VAL A 91 18.58 -48.10 -4.21
CA VAL A 91 19.88 -48.60 -4.68
C VAL A 91 19.86 -48.82 -6.20
N TRP A 92 20.84 -48.25 -6.91
CA TRP A 92 21.04 -48.50 -8.34
C TRP A 92 21.86 -49.77 -8.56
N LEU A 93 21.35 -50.67 -9.41
CA LEU A 93 22.02 -51.91 -9.78
C LEU A 93 22.36 -51.93 -11.28
N PRO A 94 23.53 -52.46 -11.67
CA PRO A 94 23.92 -52.59 -13.06
C PRO A 94 23.14 -53.75 -13.70
N ALA A 95 22.12 -53.44 -14.50
CA ALA A 95 21.20 -54.42 -15.06
C ALA A 95 21.35 -54.62 -16.57
N ALA A 96 22.19 -53.82 -17.25
CA ALA A 96 22.29 -53.89 -18.70
C ALA A 96 22.83 -55.26 -19.17
N GLY A 97 22.08 -55.92 -20.06
CA GLY A 97 22.43 -57.23 -20.61
C GLY A 97 22.24 -58.43 -19.67
N LYS A 98 21.70 -58.24 -18.47
CA LYS A 98 21.42 -59.31 -17.49
C LYS A 98 20.00 -59.84 -17.66
N THR A 99 19.82 -61.13 -17.39
CA THR A 99 18.51 -61.77 -17.29
C THR A 99 17.83 -61.43 -15.97
N ASP A 100 16.51 -61.61 -15.89
CA ASP A 100 15.74 -61.31 -14.67
C ASP A 100 16.26 -62.11 -13.44
N GLU A 101 16.68 -63.36 -13.64
CA GLU A 101 17.27 -64.21 -12.58
C GLU A 101 18.61 -63.64 -12.08
N GLU A 102 19.46 -63.13 -12.99
CA GLU A 102 20.74 -62.50 -12.62
C GLU A 102 20.55 -61.15 -11.93
N VAL A 103 19.50 -60.40 -12.27
CA VAL A 103 19.15 -59.16 -11.57
C VAL A 103 18.65 -59.47 -10.17
N GLU A 104 17.85 -60.53 -9.99
CA GLU A 104 17.39 -60.97 -8.67
C GLU A 104 18.56 -61.40 -7.76
N GLU A 105 19.56 -62.08 -8.33
CA GLU A 105 20.80 -62.42 -7.60
C GLU A 105 21.56 -61.16 -7.15
N LEU A 106 21.65 -60.13 -7.99
CA LEU A 106 22.26 -58.84 -7.63
C LEU A 106 21.49 -58.10 -6.52
N VAL A 107 20.16 -58.19 -6.52
CA VAL A 107 19.32 -57.61 -5.47
C VAL A 107 19.58 -58.31 -4.13
N GLU A 108 19.68 -59.64 -4.12
CA GLU A 108 20.00 -60.39 -2.90
C GLU A 108 21.43 -60.13 -2.41
N GLU A 109 22.42 -60.04 -3.31
CA GLU A 109 23.79 -59.68 -2.94
C GLU A 109 23.84 -58.26 -2.32
N ALA A 110 23.16 -57.30 -2.93
CA ALA A 110 23.08 -55.93 -2.40
C ALA A 110 22.40 -55.89 -1.03
N ARG A 111 21.33 -56.67 -0.83
CA ARG A 111 20.63 -56.83 0.44
C ARG A 111 21.53 -57.46 1.51
N GLU A 112 22.35 -58.45 1.16
CA GLU A 112 23.31 -59.06 2.08
C GLU A 112 24.46 -58.11 2.46
N ARG A 113 24.96 -57.30 1.52
CA ARG A 113 25.98 -56.27 1.79
C ARG A 113 25.47 -55.19 2.75
N LEU A 114 24.22 -54.74 2.56
CA LEU A 114 23.53 -53.84 3.49
C LEU A 114 23.40 -54.45 4.89
N ARG A 115 22.99 -55.73 5.00
CA ARG A 115 22.95 -56.45 6.29
C ARG A 115 24.32 -56.57 6.96
N ARG A 116 25.39 -56.71 6.18
CA ARG A 116 26.78 -56.71 6.67
C ARG A 116 27.28 -55.32 7.09
N GLY A 117 26.48 -54.27 6.87
CA GLY A 117 26.85 -52.88 7.17
C GLY A 117 27.92 -52.32 6.25
N GLU A 118 28.14 -52.94 5.09
CA GLU A 118 29.01 -52.38 4.07
C GLU A 118 28.32 -51.16 3.44
N PRO A 119 29.00 -50.01 3.35
CA PRO A 119 28.39 -48.85 2.71
C PRO A 119 28.13 -49.16 1.24
N ALA A 120 26.87 -49.05 0.80
CA ALA A 120 26.55 -48.90 -0.61
C ALA A 120 27.46 -47.79 -1.17
N ALA A 121 28.05 -48.00 -2.35
CA ALA A 121 29.06 -47.10 -2.92
C ALA A 121 28.53 -45.65 -2.94
N ARG A 122 28.86 -44.89 -1.88
CA ARG A 122 28.45 -43.50 -1.76
C ARG A 122 29.30 -42.74 -2.76
N ASP A 123 28.63 -42.02 -3.65
CA ASP A 123 29.23 -40.96 -4.46
C ASP A 123 30.28 -40.22 -3.62
N ALA A 124 31.53 -40.24 -4.08
CA ALA A 124 32.59 -39.49 -3.43
C ALA A 124 32.10 -38.03 -3.25
N PRO A 125 32.19 -37.45 -2.04
CA PRO A 125 31.60 -36.15 -1.79
C PRO A 125 32.29 -35.10 -2.68
N VAL A 126 31.57 -34.61 -3.70
CA VAL A 126 32.00 -33.48 -4.51
C VAL A 126 32.21 -32.29 -3.56
N PRO A 127 33.41 -31.69 -3.48
CA PRO A 127 33.65 -30.57 -2.59
C PRO A 127 32.80 -29.38 -3.05
N ARG A 128 31.71 -29.10 -2.34
CA ARG A 128 30.92 -27.87 -2.56
C ARG A 128 31.81 -26.67 -2.23
N PRO A 129 31.95 -25.68 -3.13
CA PRO A 129 32.74 -24.49 -2.84
C PRO A 129 32.14 -23.77 -1.62
N ARG A 130 32.92 -23.69 -0.53
CA ARG A 130 32.55 -22.92 0.66
C ARG A 130 32.57 -21.43 0.30
N ALA A 131 31.41 -20.87 -0.04
CA ALA A 131 31.28 -19.43 -0.19
C ALA A 131 31.67 -18.74 1.14
N PRO A 132 32.57 -17.74 1.15
CA PRO A 132 33.11 -17.17 2.37
C PRO A 132 32.04 -16.44 3.20
N ARG A 133 31.90 -16.84 4.48
CA ARG A 133 30.95 -16.29 5.48
C ARG A 133 30.92 -14.75 5.55
N ARG A 134 32.03 -14.06 5.22
CA ARG A 134 32.14 -12.60 5.24
C ARG A 134 31.19 -11.89 4.26
N HIS A 135 30.85 -12.49 3.12
CA HIS A 135 29.94 -11.87 2.14
C HIS A 135 28.48 -11.82 2.61
N ARG A 136 28.04 -12.74 3.48
CA ARG A 136 26.67 -12.73 4.01
C ARG A 136 26.43 -11.63 5.04
N LEU A 137 27.44 -11.28 5.84
CA LEU A 137 27.38 -10.18 6.82
C LEU A 137 27.39 -8.80 6.13
N LEU A 138 28.28 -8.60 5.15
CA LEU A 138 28.35 -7.37 4.37
C LEU A 138 27.05 -7.11 3.56
N ALA A 139 26.46 -8.16 2.97
CA ALA A 139 25.19 -8.02 2.25
C ALA A 139 24.00 -7.64 3.14
N ARG A 140 24.01 -8.02 4.43
CA ARG A 140 23.01 -7.62 5.43
C ARG A 140 23.19 -6.18 5.89
N LEU A 141 24.44 -5.73 6.04
CA LEU A 141 24.76 -4.33 6.37
C LEU A 141 24.40 -3.37 5.23
N GLU A 142 24.62 -3.75 3.97
CA GLU A 142 24.17 -2.96 2.81
C GLU A 142 22.64 -2.80 2.78
N GLY A 143 21.88 -3.83 3.14
CA GLY A 143 20.41 -3.75 3.22
C GLY A 143 19.92 -2.78 4.30
N LEU A 144 20.51 -2.85 5.49
CA LEU A 144 20.22 -1.93 6.59
C LEU A 144 20.60 -0.48 6.27
N ALA A 145 21.73 -0.26 5.58
CA ALA A 145 22.14 1.07 5.16
C ALA A 145 21.15 1.68 4.16
N VAL A 146 20.64 0.88 3.21
CA VAL A 146 19.62 1.33 2.25
C VAL A 146 18.30 1.66 2.94
N VAL A 147 17.85 0.81 3.88
CA VAL A 147 16.62 1.08 4.66
C VAL A 147 16.79 2.32 5.53
N GLY A 148 17.95 2.49 6.16
CA GLY A 148 18.26 3.69 6.96
C GLY A 148 18.29 4.96 6.12
N VAL A 149 18.89 4.94 4.93
CA VAL A 149 18.88 6.08 3.99
C VAL A 149 17.47 6.36 3.46
N LEU A 150 16.68 5.33 3.19
CA LEU A 150 15.27 5.47 2.80
C LEU A 150 14.43 6.09 3.92
N ALA A 151 14.58 5.60 5.15
CA ALA A 151 13.90 6.14 6.31
C ALA A 151 14.30 7.60 6.57
N LEU A 152 15.59 7.92 6.44
CA LEU A 152 16.09 9.29 6.55
C LEU A 152 15.56 10.19 5.43
N LEU A 153 15.56 9.72 4.18
CA LEU A 153 15.00 10.46 3.06
C LEU A 153 13.50 10.67 3.21
N LEU A 154 12.75 9.68 3.70
CA LEU A 154 11.33 9.82 4.04
C LEU A 154 11.13 10.87 5.13
N PHE A 155 11.89 10.79 6.21
CA PHE A 155 11.82 11.72 7.33
C PHE A 155 12.21 13.16 6.96
N VAL A 156 13.14 13.34 6.01
CA VAL A 156 13.62 14.68 5.60
C VAL A 156 12.84 15.26 4.41
N LEU A 157 12.34 14.42 3.49
CA LEU A 157 11.69 14.86 2.25
C LEU A 157 10.16 14.82 2.28
N VAL A 158 9.56 14.12 3.24
CA VAL A 158 8.12 14.26 3.51
C VAL A 158 7.99 15.37 4.54
N PRO A 159 7.73 16.63 4.14
CA PRO A 159 7.45 17.66 5.12
C PRO A 159 6.25 17.20 5.95
N ASP A 160 6.29 17.46 7.26
CA ASP A 160 5.16 17.35 8.19
C ASP A 160 4.10 18.42 7.85
N GLY A 161 3.71 18.55 6.58
CA GLY A 161 2.72 19.51 6.10
C GLY A 161 1.29 19.05 6.37
N GLY A 162 1.06 18.38 7.49
CA GLY A 162 -0.23 17.93 7.98
C GLY A 162 -0.50 18.51 9.37
N TRP A 163 -1.64 18.16 9.95
CA TRP A 163 -2.07 18.68 11.24
C TRP A 163 -1.03 18.55 12.36
N SER A 164 -0.34 17.41 12.45
CA SER A 164 0.66 17.13 13.48
C SER A 164 1.94 17.95 13.36
N GLY A 165 2.21 18.56 12.20
CA GLY A 165 3.37 19.42 12.01
C GLY A 165 3.10 20.90 12.29
N LEU A 166 1.85 21.28 12.56
CA LEU A 166 1.52 22.61 13.08
C LEU A 166 2.02 22.77 14.51
N ASP A 167 2.42 23.98 14.88
CA ASP A 167 2.74 24.27 16.27
C ASP A 167 1.47 24.18 17.16
N GLU A 168 1.68 24.15 18.47
CA GLU A 168 0.57 24.03 19.43
C GLU A 168 -0.39 25.23 19.37
N ALA A 169 0.14 26.43 19.12
CA ALA A 169 -0.65 27.66 19.07
C ALA A 169 -1.58 27.69 17.85
N ASP A 170 -1.11 27.27 16.67
CA ASP A 170 -1.92 27.19 15.46
C ASP A 170 -2.99 26.10 15.56
N ARG A 171 -2.69 24.97 16.21
CA ARG A 171 -3.68 23.92 16.49
C ARG A 171 -4.78 24.42 17.43
N GLU A 172 -4.42 25.00 18.57
CA GLU A 172 -5.39 25.54 19.54
C GLU A 172 -6.25 26.65 18.93
N LYS A 173 -5.61 27.56 18.18
CA LYS A 173 -6.30 28.65 17.48
C LYS A 173 -7.29 28.13 16.44
N THR A 174 -6.93 27.07 15.71
CA THR A 174 -7.83 26.43 14.75
C THR A 174 -9.00 25.77 15.45
N GLU A 175 -8.76 24.91 16.45
CA GLU A 175 -9.84 24.25 17.21
C GLU A 175 -10.78 25.27 17.85
N THR A 176 -10.26 26.39 18.35
CA THR A 176 -11.07 27.50 18.88
C THR A 176 -11.96 28.12 17.80
N LEU A 177 -11.43 28.37 16.59
CA LEU A 177 -12.20 28.88 15.47
C LEU A 177 -13.30 27.89 15.06
N LEU A 178 -12.96 26.62 14.89
CA LEU A 178 -13.90 25.58 14.46
C LEU A 178 -15.00 25.36 15.51
N SER A 179 -14.63 25.35 16.80
CA SER A 179 -15.57 25.28 17.92
C SER A 179 -16.54 26.45 17.93
N SER A 180 -16.05 27.67 17.69
CA SER A 180 -16.87 28.87 17.61
C SER A 180 -17.87 28.81 16.46
N GLU A 181 -17.44 28.36 15.27
CA GLU A 181 -18.34 28.22 14.13
C GLU A 181 -19.35 27.07 14.30
N ALA A 182 -18.93 25.94 14.87
CA ALA A 182 -19.84 24.86 15.22
C ALA A 182 -20.88 25.32 16.24
N ALA A 183 -20.48 26.08 17.27
CA ALA A 183 -21.39 26.62 18.29
C ALA A 183 -22.46 27.55 17.68
N ARG A 184 -22.12 28.30 16.62
CA ARG A 184 -23.10 29.14 15.91
C ARG A 184 -24.16 28.33 15.19
N ILE A 185 -23.80 27.18 14.62
CA ILE A 185 -24.75 26.28 13.95
C ILE A 185 -25.55 25.49 15.00
N ALA A 186 -24.87 24.92 16.00
CA ALA A 186 -25.48 24.17 17.09
C ALA A 186 -26.46 25.02 17.93
N GLY A 187 -26.20 26.32 18.06
CA GLY A 187 -27.02 27.24 18.86
C GLY A 187 -26.69 27.21 20.36
N HIS A 188 -25.65 26.48 20.77
CA HIS A 188 -25.14 26.41 22.14
C HIS A 188 -23.62 26.19 22.13
N GLU A 189 -23.02 26.09 23.32
CA GLU A 189 -21.58 25.79 23.44
C GLU A 189 -21.24 24.45 22.77
N ALA A 190 -20.24 24.47 21.89
CA ALA A 190 -19.73 23.33 21.17
C ALA A 190 -18.20 23.35 21.19
N ARG A 191 -17.59 22.16 21.23
CA ARG A 191 -16.15 21.96 21.17
C ARG A 191 -15.83 20.99 20.04
N VAL A 192 -15.05 21.47 19.08
CA VAL A 192 -14.51 20.68 17.97
C VAL A 192 -13.05 20.38 18.28
N ARG A 193 -12.68 19.10 18.27
CA ARG A 193 -11.31 18.65 18.46
C ARG A 193 -10.80 17.96 17.20
N CYS A 194 -9.53 18.15 16.91
CA CYS A 194 -8.86 17.52 15.80
C CYS A 194 -8.12 16.30 16.32
N ASP A 195 -8.63 15.12 15.98
CA ASP A 195 -8.21 13.85 16.56
C ASP A 195 -6.87 13.38 16.00
N ALA A 196 -5.79 14.01 16.47
CA ALA A 196 -4.42 13.77 16.02
C ALA A 196 -3.97 12.32 16.26
N ASP A 197 -4.46 11.68 17.32
CA ASP A 197 -4.11 10.32 17.73
C ASP A 197 -5.00 9.26 17.03
N GLY A 198 -6.13 9.68 16.42
CA GLY A 198 -7.04 8.79 15.70
C GLY A 198 -7.89 7.91 16.61
N ASP A 199 -8.15 8.36 17.84
CA ASP A 199 -8.89 7.62 18.87
C ASP A 199 -10.41 7.64 18.64
N ALA A 200 -10.92 8.66 17.97
CA ALA A 200 -12.35 8.96 17.79
C ALA A 200 -12.81 8.92 16.33
N VAL A 201 -11.95 9.26 15.35
CA VAL A 201 -12.28 9.33 13.92
C VAL A 201 -11.16 8.75 13.04
N GLY A 202 -11.40 8.63 11.74
CA GLY A 202 -10.42 8.11 10.78
C GLY A 202 -10.58 6.62 10.48
N ILE A 203 -9.49 5.95 10.06
CA ILE A 203 -9.52 4.62 9.42
C ILE A 203 -10.23 3.55 10.27
N VAL A 204 -10.12 3.63 11.60
CA VAL A 204 -10.72 2.66 12.51
C VAL A 204 -12.24 2.81 12.60
N GLN A 205 -12.75 4.05 12.49
CA GLN A 205 -14.17 4.37 12.64
C GLN A 205 -14.86 4.64 11.28
N HIS A 206 -14.11 4.61 10.18
CA HIS A 206 -14.58 4.90 8.82
C HIS A 206 -15.36 6.22 8.67
N ALA A 207 -15.07 7.19 9.53
CA ALA A 207 -15.76 8.48 9.58
C ALA A 207 -14.75 9.63 9.51
N ASP A 208 -15.09 10.66 8.72
CA ASP A 208 -14.29 11.88 8.62
C ASP A 208 -14.57 12.87 9.78
N GLY A 209 -15.70 12.67 10.46
CA GLY A 209 -16.15 13.42 11.63
C GLY A 209 -17.04 12.55 12.52
N LEU A 210 -17.19 12.96 13.77
CA LEU A 210 -18.10 12.34 14.74
C LEU A 210 -18.58 13.40 15.74
N ALA A 211 -19.88 13.45 15.99
CA ALA A 211 -20.47 14.35 16.97
C ALA A 211 -21.47 13.65 17.90
N GLU A 212 -21.55 14.14 19.13
CA GLU A 212 -22.62 13.79 20.05
C GLU A 212 -23.93 14.47 19.62
N VAL A 213 -24.99 13.69 19.35
CA VAL A 213 -26.29 14.26 19.02
C VAL A 213 -26.86 15.04 20.21
N GLY A 214 -27.07 16.35 20.04
CA GLY A 214 -27.53 17.27 21.09
C GLY A 214 -26.49 17.50 22.21
N GLY A 215 -25.27 17.00 22.02
CA GLY A 215 -24.18 17.07 22.98
C GLY A 215 -23.33 18.33 22.79
N SER A 216 -22.06 18.27 23.21
CA SER A 216 -21.17 19.44 23.13
C SER A 216 -19.82 19.15 22.49
N ASN A 217 -19.53 17.91 22.15
CA ASN A 217 -18.24 17.51 21.60
C ASN A 217 -18.39 16.91 20.21
N ALA A 218 -17.55 17.40 19.29
CA ALA A 218 -17.35 16.84 17.97
C ALA A 218 -15.86 16.65 17.69
N TYR A 219 -15.56 15.67 16.85
CA TYR A 219 -14.21 15.27 16.46
C TYR A 219 -14.12 15.29 14.95
N LEU A 220 -13.01 15.78 14.43
CA LEU A 220 -12.70 15.80 12.99
C LEU A 220 -11.35 15.13 12.75
N THR A 221 -11.20 14.53 11.57
CA THR A 221 -9.91 13.95 11.20
C THR A 221 -8.83 15.02 11.05
N PRO A 222 -7.55 14.66 11.31
CA PRO A 222 -6.43 15.57 11.14
C PRO A 222 -6.38 16.22 9.75
N GLU A 223 -6.71 15.47 8.70
CA GLU A 223 -6.71 15.97 7.32
C GLU A 223 -7.72 17.09 7.10
N LEU A 224 -8.94 16.96 7.64
CA LEU A 224 -9.97 17.99 7.53
C LEU A 224 -9.60 19.23 8.34
N CYS A 225 -9.14 19.04 9.57
CA CYS A 225 -8.69 20.15 10.42
C CYS A 225 -7.55 20.94 9.77
N HIS A 226 -6.55 20.26 9.23
CA HIS A 226 -5.46 20.91 8.53
C HIS A 226 -5.95 21.65 7.27
N ARG A 227 -6.88 21.07 6.51
CA ARG A 227 -7.47 21.74 5.33
C ARG A 227 -8.22 23.02 5.72
N LEU A 228 -8.98 22.99 6.82
CA LEU A 228 -9.72 24.14 7.35
C LEU A 228 -8.78 25.22 7.91
N TYR A 229 -7.71 24.83 8.61
CA TYR A 229 -6.65 25.74 9.05
C TYR A 229 -6.06 26.52 7.87
N ARG A 230 -5.62 25.81 6.83
CA ARG A 230 -4.99 26.45 5.66
C ARG A 230 -5.95 27.35 4.90
N LEU A 231 -7.23 27.00 4.84
CA LEU A 231 -8.25 27.88 4.31
C LEU A 231 -8.37 29.17 5.14
N ALA A 232 -8.58 29.04 6.45
CA ALA A 232 -8.92 30.16 7.33
C ALA A 232 -7.75 31.11 7.64
N PHE A 233 -6.52 30.57 7.69
CA PHE A 233 -5.35 31.33 8.17
C PHE A 233 -4.28 31.54 7.11
N GLU A 234 -4.16 30.65 6.12
CA GLU A 234 -3.18 30.81 5.03
C GLU A 234 -3.82 31.39 3.76
N ASN A 235 -5.15 31.55 3.71
CA ASN A 235 -5.91 31.88 2.50
C ASN A 235 -5.62 30.92 1.34
N ASP A 236 -5.31 29.66 1.65
CA ASP A 236 -5.17 28.62 0.65
C ASP A 236 -6.49 27.86 0.52
N GLU A 237 -7.21 28.10 -0.58
CA GLU A 237 -8.43 27.38 -0.91
C GLU A 237 -8.18 25.89 -1.19
N GLY A 238 -6.96 25.50 -1.57
CA GLY A 238 -6.61 24.12 -1.87
C GLY A 238 -7.40 23.50 -3.03
N ALA A 239 -7.52 22.16 -3.01
CA ALA A 239 -8.31 21.44 -3.99
C ALA A 239 -9.82 21.60 -3.71
N PHE A 240 -10.56 22.03 -4.72
CA PHE A 240 -11.98 22.40 -4.60
C PHE A 240 -12.83 21.35 -3.87
N SER A 241 -12.75 20.07 -4.25
CA SER A 241 -13.57 19.00 -3.68
C SER A 241 -13.19 18.67 -2.23
N GLN A 242 -11.90 18.76 -1.88
CA GLN A 242 -11.42 18.48 -0.53
C GLN A 242 -11.85 19.57 0.44
N THR A 243 -11.72 20.83 0.04
CA THR A 243 -12.17 21.97 0.84
C THR A 243 -13.69 22.02 0.98
N ALA A 244 -14.43 21.71 -0.09
CA ALA A 244 -15.87 21.56 -0.04
C ALA A 244 -16.31 20.48 0.96
N ARG A 245 -15.66 19.30 0.93
CA ARG A 245 -15.94 18.22 1.88
C ARG A 245 -15.62 18.61 3.32
N ALA A 246 -14.47 19.26 3.56
CA ALA A 246 -14.08 19.68 4.90
C ALA A 246 -15.09 20.66 5.54
N ILE A 247 -15.57 21.63 4.75
CA ILE A 247 -16.62 22.57 5.19
C ILE A 247 -17.94 21.83 5.44
N ALA A 248 -18.34 20.94 4.53
CA ALA A 248 -19.59 20.19 4.65
C ALA A 248 -19.59 19.27 5.88
N VAL A 249 -18.49 18.57 6.17
CA VAL A 249 -18.36 17.71 7.34
C VAL A 249 -18.41 18.52 8.63
N LEU A 250 -17.67 19.64 8.75
CA LEU A 250 -17.77 20.49 9.95
C LEU A 250 -19.20 21.01 10.17
N ALA A 251 -19.88 21.42 9.11
CA ALA A 251 -21.28 21.85 9.20
C ALA A 251 -22.21 20.69 9.61
N HIS A 252 -21.98 19.49 9.07
CA HIS A 252 -22.72 18.26 9.39
C HIS A 252 -22.59 17.90 10.86
N GLU A 253 -21.36 17.81 11.37
CA GLU A 253 -21.12 17.53 12.79
C GLU A 253 -21.76 18.60 13.70
N ALA A 254 -21.77 19.86 13.27
CA ALA A 254 -22.41 20.93 14.04
C ALA A 254 -23.95 20.80 14.09
N TRP A 255 -24.59 20.21 13.07
CA TRP A 255 -26.02 19.90 13.10
C TRP A 255 -26.35 18.70 13.98
N HIS A 256 -25.44 17.72 14.08
CA HIS A 256 -25.56 16.72 15.12
C HIS A 256 -25.50 17.34 16.51
N LEU A 257 -24.56 18.25 16.76
CA LEU A 257 -24.50 18.98 18.03
C LEU A 257 -25.81 19.75 18.29
N HIS A 258 -26.44 20.33 17.26
CA HIS A 258 -27.76 20.97 17.39
C HIS A 258 -28.87 20.01 17.88
N GLY A 259 -28.71 18.70 17.67
CA GLY A 259 -29.66 17.67 18.07
C GLY A 259 -30.31 16.93 16.90
N GLU A 260 -29.92 17.20 15.65
CA GLU A 260 -30.40 16.40 14.51
C GLU A 260 -29.69 15.05 14.51
N SER A 261 -30.47 13.97 14.36
CA SER A 261 -29.99 12.60 14.40
C SER A 261 -30.10 11.88 13.05
N ASP A 262 -30.91 12.42 12.13
CA ASP A 262 -31.07 11.85 10.80
C ASP A 262 -29.95 12.33 9.87
N GLU A 263 -29.07 11.41 9.48
CA GLU A 263 -27.89 11.66 8.64
C GLU A 263 -28.20 12.38 7.32
N GLY A 264 -29.34 12.05 6.69
CA GLY A 264 -29.77 12.65 5.42
C GLY A 264 -30.28 14.08 5.60
N VAL A 265 -31.04 14.32 6.67
CA VAL A 265 -31.50 15.66 7.07
C VAL A 265 -30.31 16.52 7.50
N THR A 266 -29.40 15.99 8.32
CA THR A 266 -28.14 16.63 8.72
C THR A 266 -27.33 17.04 7.49
N ASN A 267 -27.16 16.16 6.51
CA ASN A 267 -26.48 16.51 5.25
C ASN A 267 -27.17 17.66 4.51
N CYS A 268 -28.50 17.65 4.45
CA CYS A 268 -29.24 18.74 3.81
C CYS A 268 -28.96 20.08 4.46
N TYR A 269 -29.05 20.15 5.78
CA TYR A 269 -28.78 21.38 6.52
C TYR A 269 -27.31 21.77 6.46
N ALA A 270 -26.40 20.79 6.50
CA ALA A 270 -24.97 21.00 6.39
C ALA A 270 -24.59 21.70 5.09
N PHE A 271 -25.14 21.28 3.94
CA PHE A 271 -24.88 21.93 2.66
C PHE A 271 -25.38 23.38 2.63
N GLN A 272 -26.51 23.67 3.27
CA GLN A 272 -27.03 25.04 3.36
C GLN A 272 -26.18 25.91 4.30
N SER A 273 -25.97 25.47 5.55
CA SER A 273 -25.15 26.21 6.53
C SER A 273 -23.67 26.31 6.12
N GLY A 274 -23.20 25.34 5.34
CA GLY A 274 -21.83 25.29 4.81
C GLY A 274 -21.48 26.48 3.92
N VAL A 275 -22.48 27.13 3.30
CA VAL A 275 -22.26 28.36 2.52
C VAL A 275 -21.82 29.51 3.41
N THR A 276 -22.52 29.74 4.53
CA THR A 276 -22.15 30.79 5.49
C THR A 276 -20.87 30.44 6.24
N LEU A 277 -20.69 29.16 6.60
CA LEU A 277 -19.46 28.67 7.21
C LEU A 277 -18.24 28.94 6.32
N GLY A 278 -18.31 28.55 5.04
CA GLY A 278 -17.22 28.78 4.08
C GLY A 278 -16.87 30.27 3.93
N GLN A 279 -17.85 31.16 3.97
CA GLN A 279 -17.60 32.61 3.92
C GLN A 279 -16.83 33.11 5.15
N ARG A 280 -17.20 32.65 6.35
CA ARG A 280 -16.53 33.03 7.59
C ARG A 280 -15.12 32.47 7.69
N LEU A 281 -14.86 31.36 7.00
CA LEU A 281 -13.53 30.79 6.82
C LEU A 281 -12.72 31.44 5.68
N GLY A 282 -13.25 32.48 5.02
CA GLY A 282 -12.50 33.30 4.07
C GLY A 282 -12.85 33.10 2.58
N LEU A 283 -13.81 32.23 2.25
CA LEU A 283 -14.26 32.08 0.86
C LEU A 283 -15.18 33.25 0.44
N SER A 284 -15.24 33.52 -0.86
CA SER A 284 -16.35 34.31 -1.40
C SER A 284 -17.67 33.55 -1.28
N GLU A 285 -18.79 34.27 -1.10
CA GLU A 285 -20.14 33.68 -1.11
C GLU A 285 -20.36 32.81 -2.36
N SER A 286 -19.92 33.29 -3.53
CA SER A 286 -20.08 32.57 -4.79
C SER A 286 -19.30 31.26 -4.83
N THR A 287 -18.10 31.22 -4.23
CA THR A 287 -17.26 30.01 -4.16
C THR A 287 -17.85 29.02 -3.16
N ALA A 288 -18.20 29.46 -1.95
CA ALA A 288 -18.80 28.61 -0.93
C ALA A 288 -20.12 27.99 -1.42
N ALA A 289 -20.99 28.78 -2.05
CA ALA A 289 -22.25 28.29 -2.61
C ALA A 289 -22.02 27.30 -3.76
N ARG A 290 -20.98 27.50 -4.59
CA ARG A 290 -20.63 26.53 -5.65
C ARG A 290 -20.11 25.22 -5.06
N MET A 291 -19.32 25.28 -3.99
CA MET A 291 -18.82 24.09 -3.27
C MET A 291 -19.97 23.28 -2.68
N MET A 292 -20.90 23.92 -1.98
CA MET A 292 -22.04 23.21 -1.36
C MET A 292 -23.02 22.66 -2.39
N ARG A 293 -23.29 23.38 -3.48
CA ARG A 293 -24.06 22.83 -4.62
C ARG A 293 -23.43 21.58 -5.20
N GLN A 294 -22.10 21.54 -5.30
CA GLN A 294 -21.39 20.36 -5.78
C GLN A 294 -21.55 19.20 -4.79
N GLN A 295 -21.41 19.43 -3.48
CA GLN A 295 -21.62 18.37 -2.48
C GLN A 295 -23.05 17.82 -2.52
N LEU A 296 -24.06 18.68 -2.64
CA LEU A 296 -25.45 18.27 -2.79
C LEU A 296 -25.68 17.45 -4.07
N ALA A 297 -25.13 17.88 -5.21
CA ALA A 297 -25.25 17.16 -6.48
C ALA A 297 -24.56 15.79 -6.44
N ASP A 298 -23.38 15.74 -5.81
CA ASP A 298 -22.59 14.52 -5.67
C ASP A 298 -23.20 13.54 -4.66
N ASN A 299 -23.94 14.02 -3.65
CA ASN A 299 -24.59 13.18 -2.63
C ASN A 299 -25.51 12.13 -3.26
N ALA A 300 -26.28 12.46 -4.29
CA ALA A 300 -27.13 11.50 -5.00
C ALA A 300 -26.35 10.34 -5.67
N THR A 301 -25.07 10.57 -5.96
CA THR A 301 -24.17 9.57 -6.56
C THR A 301 -23.49 8.72 -5.48
N TYR A 302 -22.89 9.36 -4.47
CA TYR A 302 -22.11 8.69 -3.43
C TYR A 302 -22.94 8.09 -2.29
N GLY A 303 -24.10 8.66 -1.97
CA GLY A 303 -24.99 8.14 -0.93
C GLY A 303 -25.64 6.79 -1.32
N ARG A 304 -25.47 6.31 -2.55
CA ARG A 304 -25.94 4.95 -2.91
C ARG A 304 -25.21 3.85 -2.13
N SER A 305 -23.95 4.07 -1.75
CA SER A 305 -23.17 3.13 -0.94
C SER A 305 -23.43 3.26 0.57
N ALA A 306 -23.94 4.41 1.03
CA ALA A 306 -24.30 4.68 2.42
C ALA A 306 -25.64 5.45 2.43
N ARG A 307 -26.75 4.70 2.40
CA ARG A 307 -28.09 5.22 2.07
C ARG A 307 -28.64 6.14 3.14
N GLU A 308 -28.20 5.95 4.38
CA GLU A 308 -28.51 6.79 5.52
C GLU A 308 -28.07 8.25 5.27
N TYR A 309 -26.99 8.48 4.53
CA TYR A 309 -26.49 9.82 4.21
C TYR A 309 -27.16 10.46 2.98
N LEU A 310 -28.10 9.78 2.31
CA LEU A 310 -28.79 10.37 1.16
C LEU A 310 -29.72 11.49 1.62
N VAL A 311 -29.57 12.66 1.02
CA VAL A 311 -30.49 13.77 1.30
C VAL A 311 -31.92 13.39 0.86
N PRO A 312 -32.93 13.69 1.67
CA PRO A 312 -34.32 13.39 1.36
C PRO A 312 -34.87 14.33 0.28
N ALA A 313 -36.01 13.99 -0.34
CA ALA A 313 -36.57 14.72 -1.47
C ALA A 313 -37.04 16.15 -1.10
N GLU A 314 -37.29 16.36 0.19
CA GLU A 314 -37.65 17.62 0.81
C GLU A 314 -36.46 18.59 0.89
N CYS A 315 -35.22 18.11 0.67
CA CYS A 315 -34.00 18.91 0.58
C CYS A 315 -33.91 19.67 -0.76
N ARG A 316 -34.70 20.72 -0.90
CA ARG A 316 -34.78 21.56 -2.09
C ARG A 316 -35.23 22.96 -1.72
N ASN A 317 -34.97 23.92 -2.62
CA ASN A 317 -35.46 25.29 -2.51
C ASN A 317 -36.97 25.34 -2.29
N GLY A 318 -37.41 26.00 -1.21
CA GLY A 318 -38.80 26.10 -0.75
C GLY A 318 -39.38 24.78 -0.24
N GLY A 319 -38.55 23.76 -0.02
CA GLY A 319 -38.93 22.50 0.62
C GLY A 319 -39.03 22.61 2.14
N GLU A 320 -39.48 21.54 2.80
CA GLU A 320 -39.64 21.52 4.26
C GLU A 320 -38.31 21.62 5.02
N LEU A 321 -37.20 21.23 4.38
CA LEU A 321 -35.85 21.29 4.94
C LEU A 321 -35.05 22.50 4.45
N ASP A 322 -35.69 23.46 3.79
CA ASP A 322 -35.05 24.72 3.43
C ASP A 322 -34.93 25.61 4.68
N LEU A 323 -33.71 25.96 5.07
CA LEU A 323 -33.43 26.84 6.20
C LEU A 323 -33.83 28.30 5.90
N ALA A 324 -34.01 28.66 4.63
CA ALA A 324 -34.36 30.00 4.19
C ALA A 324 -35.43 29.97 3.08
N PRO A 325 -36.65 29.49 3.36
CA PRO A 325 -37.68 29.25 2.34
C PRO A 325 -38.17 30.53 1.63
N GLU A 326 -37.96 31.70 2.25
CA GLU A 326 -38.26 33.01 1.67
C GLU A 326 -37.21 33.49 0.66
N SER A 327 -36.08 32.76 0.54
CA SER A 327 -34.97 33.05 -0.36
C SER A 327 -34.98 32.09 -1.54
N SER A 328 -34.78 32.62 -2.75
CA SER A 328 -34.55 31.76 -3.92
C SER A 328 -33.15 31.13 -3.97
N ARG A 329 -32.28 31.41 -3.00
CA ARG A 329 -30.92 30.87 -2.93
C ARG A 329 -30.93 29.55 -2.17
N PHE A 330 -30.49 28.48 -2.83
CA PHE A 330 -30.39 27.14 -2.27
C PHE A 330 -29.29 26.34 -3.00
N PRO A 331 -28.61 25.40 -2.33
CA PRO A 331 -28.40 25.37 -0.88
C PRO A 331 -27.65 26.63 -0.44
#